data_AF-A0AAD9NIE6-F1
#
_entry.id   AF-A0AAD9NIE6-F1
#
_cell.length_a   1.000
_cell.length_b   1.000
_cell.length_c   1.000
_cell.angle_alpha   90.00
_cell.angle_beta   90.00
_cell.angle_gamma   90.00
#
_symmetry.space_group_name_H-M   'P 1'
#
loop_
_entity.id
_entity.type
_entity.pdbx_description
1 polymer ?
#
loop_
_entity_poly.entity_id
_entity_poly.type
_entity_poly.pdbx_seq_one_letter_code
_entity_poly.pdbx_strand_id
1 'polypeptide(L)'
;MSGYTLSGSTCIKCPPQCATCNFATALAKTTCTACDAGYILSDGLCVACATNCKSCSAKGSGKCDPNECKSGFKLKDDFTACEACPDGCSFCTSLTTCVVGQCDAGYVMKSDGTCKKCPVGCAVCTLSTDGNTATCVSGKCQQHYVQDAQRNCKPCPQGCISCYLDETTVKCAINGCTAKFGLDSTDASCAGRLIVHNT
;
A
#
# COMPACT_ATOMS: atom_id res chain seq x y z
N MET A 1 -8.53 -21.03 -15.88
CA MET A 1 -7.65 -21.31 -14.72
C MET A 1 -6.32 -20.66 -15.02
N SER A 2 -5.95 -19.61 -14.30
CA SER A 2 -4.64 -18.99 -14.48
C SER A 2 -3.56 -19.89 -13.90
N GLY A 3 -2.42 -20.01 -14.58
CA GLY A 3 -1.26 -20.78 -14.13
C GLY A 3 -1.33 -22.30 -14.34
N TYR A 4 -2.36 -22.83 -15.01
CA TYR A 4 -2.47 -24.24 -15.39
C TYR A 4 -3.10 -24.41 -16.78
N THR A 5 -2.75 -25.52 -17.45
CA THR A 5 -3.36 -25.96 -18.71
C THR A 5 -3.78 -27.42 -18.61
N LEU A 6 -4.79 -27.84 -19.37
CA LEU A 6 -5.32 -29.19 -19.34
C LEU A 6 -4.70 -30.05 -20.46
N SER A 7 -4.18 -31.22 -20.11
CA SER A 7 -3.79 -32.25 -21.09
C SER A 7 -4.48 -33.57 -20.74
N GLY A 8 -5.44 -33.98 -21.56
CA GLY A 8 -6.33 -35.10 -21.24
C GLY A 8 -7.14 -34.80 -19.98
N SER A 9 -6.93 -35.60 -18.94
CA SER A 9 -7.53 -35.42 -17.60
C SER A 9 -6.57 -34.80 -16.57
N THR A 10 -5.37 -34.39 -16.96
CA THR A 10 -4.34 -33.89 -16.05
C THR A 10 -4.16 -32.37 -16.18
N CYS A 11 -4.16 -31.67 -15.05
CA CYS A 11 -3.79 -30.26 -14.99
C CYS A 11 -2.27 -30.11 -14.88
N ILE A 12 -1.68 -29.48 -15.88
CA ILE A 12 -0.24 -29.22 -15.95
C ILE A 12 0.01 -27.77 -15.55
N LYS A 13 0.90 -27.56 -14.58
CA LYS A 13 1.28 -26.21 -14.13
C LYS A 13 2.02 -25.48 -15.25
N CYS A 14 1.68 -24.20 -15.43
CA CYS A 14 2.43 -23.33 -16.33
C CYS A 14 3.85 -23.07 -15.80
N PRO A 15 4.79 -22.71 -16.69
CA PRO A 15 6.10 -22.20 -16.28
C PRO A 15 5.97 -21.00 -15.32
N PRO A 16 7.03 -20.65 -14.56
CA PRO A 16 7.01 -19.47 -13.69
C PRO A 16 6.62 -18.19 -14.45
N GLN A 17 5.90 -17.29 -13.77
CA GLN A 17 5.53 -15.95 -14.29
C GLN A 17 4.66 -15.98 -15.56
N CYS A 18 3.97 -17.10 -15.76
CA CYS A 18 3.12 -17.38 -16.91
C CYS A 18 1.65 -17.49 -16.49
N ALA A 19 0.84 -16.53 -16.94
CA ALA A 19 -0.59 -16.47 -16.67
C ALA A 19 -1.34 -17.59 -17.39
N THR A 20 -1.00 -17.86 -18.65
CA THR A 20 -1.61 -18.92 -19.48
C THR A 20 -0.56 -19.64 -20.30
N CYS A 21 -0.70 -20.95 -20.45
CA CYS A 21 0.23 -21.79 -21.18
C CYS A 21 -0.49 -22.88 -21.99
N ASN A 22 0.23 -23.46 -22.94
CA ASN A 22 -0.19 -24.61 -23.71
C ASN A 22 0.74 -25.80 -23.46
N PHE A 23 0.20 -27.01 -23.42
CA PHE A 23 0.99 -28.24 -23.35
C PHE A 23 0.98 -28.95 -24.71
N ALA A 24 2.13 -29.03 -25.35
CA ALA A 24 2.32 -29.78 -26.58
C ALA A 24 2.61 -31.25 -26.25
N THR A 25 1.59 -32.11 -26.36
CA THR A 25 1.67 -33.56 -26.06
C THR A 25 2.77 -34.27 -26.86
N ALA A 26 2.91 -33.95 -28.14
CA ALA A 26 3.91 -34.56 -29.03
C ALA A 26 5.36 -34.31 -28.59
N LEU A 27 5.60 -33.25 -27.81
CA LEU A 27 6.94 -32.85 -27.33
C LEU A 27 7.07 -32.96 -25.81
N ALA A 28 5.99 -33.37 -25.12
CA ALA A 28 5.85 -33.33 -23.67
C ALA A 28 6.31 -31.98 -23.05
N LYS A 29 6.03 -30.86 -23.72
CA LYS A 29 6.54 -29.53 -23.35
C LYS A 29 5.41 -28.54 -23.10
N THR A 30 5.48 -27.82 -21.98
CA THR A 30 4.60 -26.67 -21.69
C THR A 30 5.27 -25.38 -22.15
N THR A 31 4.60 -24.61 -23.00
CA THR A 31 5.05 -23.28 -23.44
C THR A 31 4.07 -22.21 -22.95
N CYS A 32 4.61 -21.09 -22.51
CA CYS A 32 3.78 -19.95 -22.13
C CYS A 32 3.13 -19.32 -23.36
N THR A 33 1.90 -18.83 -23.20
CA THR A 33 1.14 -18.11 -24.23
C THR A 33 0.72 -16.71 -23.76
N ALA A 34 0.64 -16.46 -22.46
CA ALA A 34 0.55 -15.11 -21.89
C ALA A 34 1.29 -15.02 -20.55
N CYS A 35 2.04 -13.94 -20.36
CA CYS A 35 2.83 -13.71 -19.16
C CYS A 35 2.07 -12.91 -18.10
N ASP A 36 2.51 -13.04 -16.85
CA ASP A 36 2.06 -12.17 -15.77
C ASP A 36 2.53 -10.72 -16.00
N ALA A 37 1.85 -9.76 -15.36
CA ALA A 37 2.24 -8.35 -15.45
C ALA A 37 3.71 -8.15 -15.00
N GLY A 38 4.46 -7.32 -15.73
CA GLY A 38 5.90 -7.14 -15.53
C GLY A 38 6.78 -8.17 -16.26
N TYR A 39 6.20 -9.03 -17.10
CA TYR A 39 6.93 -9.98 -17.94
C TYR A 39 6.41 -9.93 -19.38
N ILE A 40 7.29 -10.27 -20.33
CA ILE A 40 6.95 -10.40 -21.74
C ILE A 40 7.25 -11.80 -22.26
N LEU A 41 6.49 -12.21 -23.28
CA LEU A 41 6.67 -13.51 -23.91
C LEU A 41 7.88 -13.49 -24.85
N SER A 42 8.83 -14.39 -24.63
CA SER A 42 10.00 -14.62 -25.48
C SER A 42 10.25 -16.12 -25.56
N ASP A 43 10.21 -16.69 -26.76
CA ASP A 43 10.45 -18.11 -27.05
C ASP A 43 9.63 -19.10 -26.18
N GLY A 44 8.37 -18.75 -25.91
CA GLY A 44 7.47 -19.57 -25.09
C GLY A 44 7.78 -19.51 -23.59
N LEU A 45 8.60 -18.56 -23.15
CA LEU A 45 8.92 -18.27 -21.76
C LEU A 45 8.60 -16.81 -21.43
N CYS A 46 8.45 -16.52 -20.15
CA CYS A 46 8.22 -15.16 -19.67
C CYS A 46 9.52 -14.58 -19.14
N VAL A 47 9.95 -13.48 -19.74
CA VAL A 47 11.17 -12.78 -19.38
C VAL A 47 10.80 -11.45 -18.74
N ALA A 48 11.47 -11.11 -17.65
CA ALA A 48 11.13 -9.97 -16.83
C ALA A 48 11.38 -8.65 -17.56
N CYS A 49 10.51 -7.69 -17.30
CA CYS A 49 10.79 -6.28 -17.51
C CYS A 49 11.85 -5.79 -16.52
N ALA A 50 12.29 -4.54 -16.71
CA ALA A 50 13.14 -3.86 -15.74
C ALA A 50 12.52 -3.86 -14.33
N THR A 51 13.36 -3.79 -13.31
CA THR A 51 12.92 -3.73 -11.91
C THR A 51 11.96 -2.56 -11.69
N ASN A 52 10.89 -2.82 -10.92
CA ASN A 52 9.80 -1.88 -10.62
C ASN A 52 9.01 -1.38 -11.84
N CYS A 53 9.05 -2.10 -12.95
CA CYS A 53 8.23 -1.83 -14.13
C CYS A 53 6.94 -2.68 -14.16
N LYS A 54 5.88 -2.15 -14.78
CA LYS A 54 4.60 -2.83 -15.05
C LYS A 54 4.54 -3.46 -16.44
N SER A 55 5.13 -2.80 -17.44
CA SER A 55 5.16 -3.27 -18.84
C SER A 55 6.44 -2.87 -19.56
N CYS A 56 6.92 -3.77 -20.41
CA CYS A 56 8.06 -3.57 -21.29
C CYS A 56 7.76 -4.13 -22.69
N SER A 57 6.49 -4.08 -23.09
CA SER A 57 6.02 -4.63 -24.36
C SER A 57 6.57 -3.86 -25.56
N ALA A 58 6.88 -2.57 -25.39
CA ALA A 58 7.46 -1.74 -26.44
C ALA A 58 9.00 -1.70 -26.39
N LYS A 59 9.61 -1.64 -25.18
CA LYS A 59 11.07 -1.56 -25.01
C LYS A 59 11.78 -2.91 -24.95
N GLY A 60 11.04 -3.97 -24.68
CA GLY A 60 11.56 -5.33 -24.59
C GLY A 60 12.10 -5.69 -23.21
N SER A 61 12.57 -6.94 -23.12
CA SER A 61 13.06 -7.57 -21.89
C SER A 61 14.15 -6.74 -21.21
N GLY A 62 14.11 -6.70 -19.87
CA GLY A 62 15.06 -5.95 -19.05
C GLY A 62 14.97 -4.42 -19.18
N LYS A 63 13.97 -3.91 -19.90
CA LYS A 63 13.66 -2.48 -20.02
C LYS A 63 12.28 -2.16 -19.47
N CYS A 64 11.90 -0.89 -19.44
CA CYS A 64 10.57 -0.45 -19.06
C CYS A 64 9.99 0.53 -20.09
N ASP A 65 8.70 0.40 -20.37
CA ASP A 65 7.99 1.33 -21.25
C ASP A 65 7.80 2.69 -20.55
N PRO A 66 7.69 3.81 -21.31
CA PRO A 66 7.38 5.12 -20.75
C PRO A 66 6.07 5.10 -19.95
N ASN A 67 6.07 5.75 -18.77
CA ASN A 67 4.93 5.80 -17.84
C ASN A 67 4.49 4.46 -17.22
N GLU A 68 5.24 3.37 -17.46
CA GLU A 68 4.92 2.04 -16.93
C GLU A 68 5.69 1.68 -15.66
N CYS A 69 6.31 2.64 -15.00
CA CYS A 69 6.85 2.41 -13.66
C CYS A 69 5.72 2.17 -12.64
N LYS A 70 6.00 1.31 -11.65
CA LYS A 70 5.14 1.16 -10.46
C LYS A 70 5.03 2.50 -9.72
N SER A 71 3.93 2.72 -9.00
CA SER A 71 3.79 3.92 -8.17
C SER A 71 4.92 3.97 -7.13
N GLY A 72 5.43 5.17 -6.88
CA GLY A 72 6.62 5.41 -6.09
C GLY A 72 7.93 5.30 -6.88
N PHE A 73 7.88 5.12 -8.21
CA PHE A 73 9.09 5.01 -9.03
C PHE A 73 9.05 5.87 -10.30
N LYS A 74 10.22 6.39 -10.69
CA LYS A 74 10.47 7.13 -11.92
C LYS A 74 11.38 6.34 -12.86
N LEU A 75 11.09 6.40 -14.15
CA LEU A 75 11.88 5.76 -15.20
C LEU A 75 13.26 6.41 -15.34
N LYS A 76 14.31 5.58 -15.44
CA LYS A 76 15.64 5.98 -15.87
C LYS A 76 15.68 6.30 -17.36
N ASP A 77 16.53 7.23 -17.76
CA ASP A 77 16.66 7.67 -19.15
C ASP A 77 17.11 6.55 -20.10
N ASP A 78 17.84 5.55 -19.58
CA ASP A 78 18.29 4.35 -20.31
C ASP A 78 17.25 3.21 -20.37
N PHE A 79 16.06 3.43 -19.80
CA PHE A 79 14.95 2.48 -19.66
C PHE A 79 15.26 1.21 -18.85
N THR A 80 16.42 1.10 -18.19
CA THR A 80 16.88 -0.14 -17.53
C THR A 80 16.27 -0.40 -16.17
N ALA A 81 15.69 0.62 -15.54
CA ALA A 81 15.09 0.53 -14.22
C ALA A 81 14.08 1.65 -13.98
N CYS A 82 13.21 1.43 -13.01
CA CYS A 82 12.43 2.45 -12.37
C CYS A 82 13.02 2.69 -10.96
N GLU A 83 13.56 3.89 -10.74
CA GLU A 83 14.21 4.33 -9.50
C GLU A 83 13.18 4.89 -8.52
N ALA A 84 13.40 4.66 -7.23
CA ALA A 84 12.47 5.10 -6.20
C ALA A 84 12.39 6.62 -6.16
N CYS A 85 11.16 7.13 -6.04
CA CYS A 85 10.89 8.53 -5.77
C CYS A 85 11.31 8.92 -4.34
N PRO A 86 11.42 10.22 -4.04
CA PRO A 86 11.58 10.69 -2.68
C PRO A 86 10.49 10.14 -1.75
N ASP A 87 10.82 10.05 -0.46
CA ASP A 87 9.90 9.54 0.55
C ASP A 87 8.53 10.24 0.52
N GLY A 88 7.47 9.43 0.52
CA GLY A 88 6.10 9.93 0.58
C GLY A 88 5.55 10.46 -0.74
N CYS A 89 6.11 10.04 -1.88
CA CYS A 89 5.67 10.48 -3.19
C CYS A 89 5.22 9.33 -4.09
N SER A 90 3.98 9.41 -4.56
CA SER A 90 3.42 8.40 -5.47
C SER A 90 4.02 8.51 -6.87
N PHE A 91 4.45 9.72 -7.27
CA PHE A 91 5.14 10.01 -8.52
C PHE A 91 6.09 11.21 -8.36
N CYS A 92 7.20 11.22 -9.09
CA CYS A 92 8.21 12.24 -8.99
C CYS A 92 8.74 12.72 -10.34
N THR A 93 9.10 14.00 -10.41
CA THR A 93 9.75 14.62 -11.56
C THR A 93 11.26 14.39 -11.55
N SER A 94 11.84 14.22 -10.36
CA SER A 94 13.24 13.85 -10.14
C SER A 94 13.37 12.99 -8.88
N LEU A 95 14.56 12.49 -8.59
CA LEU A 95 14.84 11.75 -7.36
C LEU A 95 14.81 12.63 -6.09
N THR A 96 14.53 13.92 -6.22
CA THR A 96 14.42 14.87 -5.10
C THR A 96 13.09 15.64 -5.08
N THR A 97 12.28 15.59 -6.14
CA THR A 97 11.08 16.41 -6.28
C THR A 97 9.89 15.61 -6.80
N CYS A 98 8.75 15.82 -6.16
CA CYS A 98 7.54 15.08 -6.43
C CYS A 98 6.66 15.81 -7.45
N VAL A 99 5.82 15.06 -8.17
CA VAL A 99 4.82 15.69 -9.03
C VAL A 99 3.85 16.46 -8.12
N VAL A 100 3.49 17.69 -8.50
CA VAL A 100 2.60 18.54 -7.71
C VAL A 100 1.29 17.80 -7.39
N GLY A 101 0.95 17.73 -6.10
CA GLY A 101 -0.25 17.03 -5.61
C GLY A 101 -0.13 15.51 -5.51
N GLN A 102 1.03 14.90 -5.78
CA GLN A 102 1.23 13.43 -5.75
C GLN A 102 2.00 12.96 -4.50
N CYS A 103 1.67 13.53 -3.33
CA CYS A 103 2.12 12.96 -2.07
C CYS A 103 1.27 11.74 -1.70
N ASP A 104 1.90 10.75 -1.08
CA ASP A 104 1.22 9.58 -0.54
C ASP A 104 0.24 9.95 0.57
N ALA A 105 -0.71 9.06 0.84
CA ALA A 105 -1.63 9.22 1.97
C ALA A 105 -0.85 9.38 3.29
N GLY A 106 -1.25 10.35 4.12
CA GLY A 106 -0.51 10.71 5.34
C GLY A 106 0.71 11.60 5.10
N TYR A 107 0.84 12.21 3.92
CA TYR A 107 1.84 13.24 3.62
C TYR A 107 1.18 14.52 3.08
N VAL A 108 1.87 15.65 3.22
CA VAL A 108 1.47 16.96 2.71
C VAL A 108 2.57 17.58 1.87
N MET A 109 2.20 18.20 0.76
CA MET A 109 3.14 18.81 -0.20
C MET A 109 3.74 20.10 0.36
N LYS A 110 5.07 20.21 0.34
CA LYS A 110 5.80 21.46 0.62
C LYS A 110 5.94 22.30 -0.66
N SER A 111 6.20 23.59 -0.48
CA SER A 111 6.40 24.54 -1.60
C SER A 111 7.64 24.23 -2.45
N ASP A 112 8.62 23.51 -1.90
CA ASP A 112 9.81 23.04 -2.61
C ASP A 112 9.57 21.76 -3.43
N GLY A 113 8.34 21.23 -3.45
CA GLY A 113 7.97 20.03 -4.19
C GLY A 113 8.32 18.72 -3.48
N THR A 114 8.73 18.76 -2.21
CA THR A 114 8.90 17.56 -1.37
C THR A 114 7.64 17.25 -0.55
N CYS A 115 7.49 16.01 -0.11
CA CYS A 115 6.36 15.60 0.72
C CYS A 115 6.79 15.47 2.19
N LYS A 116 6.04 16.09 3.09
CA LYS A 116 6.26 15.99 4.54
C LYS A 116 5.25 15.03 5.16
N LYS A 117 5.72 14.06 5.93
CA LYS A 117 4.87 13.13 6.67
C LYS A 117 4.01 13.87 7.70
N CYS A 118 2.74 13.51 7.79
CA CYS A 118 1.84 14.00 8.81
C CYS A 118 2.24 13.49 10.21
N PRO A 119 1.84 14.19 11.28
CA PRO A 119 2.03 13.72 12.65
C PRO A 119 1.47 12.31 12.85
N VAL A 120 2.03 11.58 13.82
CA VAL A 120 1.60 10.21 14.13
C VAL A 120 0.09 10.17 14.37
N GLY A 121 -0.58 9.16 13.79
CA GLY A 121 -2.02 8.97 13.91
C GLY A 121 -2.86 9.94 13.10
N CYS A 122 -2.27 10.82 12.28
CA CYS A 122 -3.01 11.74 11.42
C CYS A 122 -3.06 11.24 9.96
N ALA A 123 -4.26 11.16 9.39
CA ALA A 123 -4.47 10.76 8.00
C ALA A 123 -4.26 11.92 7.02
N VAL A 124 -4.60 13.15 7.42
CA VAL A 124 -4.52 14.36 6.58
C VAL A 124 -4.06 15.54 7.42
N CYS A 125 -2.98 16.19 7.00
CA CYS A 125 -2.40 17.36 7.67
C CYS A 125 -2.22 18.53 6.70
N THR A 126 -2.04 19.72 7.26
CA THR A 126 -1.72 20.97 6.56
C THR A 126 -0.37 21.48 7.03
N LEU A 127 0.34 22.23 6.18
CA LEU A 127 1.55 22.93 6.59
C LEU A 127 1.24 24.30 7.20
N SER A 128 2.03 24.70 8.19
CA SER A 128 2.13 26.07 8.66
C SER A 128 2.67 27.01 7.59
N THR A 129 2.59 28.32 7.86
CA THR A 129 3.05 29.38 6.96
C THR A 129 4.55 29.32 6.63
N ASP A 130 5.37 28.74 7.51
CA ASP A 130 6.80 28.48 7.27
C ASP A 130 7.07 27.25 6.38
N GLY A 131 6.02 26.52 5.97
CA GLY A 131 6.12 25.32 5.15
C GLY A 131 6.74 24.10 5.85
N ASN A 132 7.02 24.19 7.15
CA ASN A 132 7.81 23.19 7.86
C ASN A 132 7.03 22.42 8.92
N THR A 133 6.02 22.99 9.55
CA THR A 133 5.25 22.27 10.59
C THR A 133 3.99 21.66 10.00
N ALA A 134 3.86 20.34 10.08
CA ALA A 134 2.67 19.64 9.65
C ALA A 134 1.70 19.50 10.83
N THR A 135 0.49 20.03 10.70
CA THR A 135 -0.55 20.01 11.74
C THR A 135 -1.74 19.21 11.24
N CYS A 136 -2.28 18.32 12.06
CA CYS A 136 -3.41 17.50 11.64
C CYS A 136 -4.65 18.34 11.36
N VAL A 137 -5.39 17.99 10.30
CA VAL A 137 -6.68 18.60 9.99
C VAL A 137 -7.73 18.11 11.01
N SER A 138 -8.70 18.97 11.32
CA SER A 138 -9.79 18.64 12.25
C SER A 138 -10.56 17.38 11.81
N GLY A 139 -10.73 16.43 12.71
CA GLY A 139 -11.43 15.16 12.47
C GLY A 139 -10.69 14.18 11.56
N LYS A 140 -9.39 14.39 11.28
CA LYS A 140 -8.60 13.56 10.37
C LYS A 140 -7.58 12.66 11.07
N CYS A 141 -7.82 12.30 12.32
CA CYS A 141 -7.08 11.21 12.94
C CYS A 141 -7.46 9.87 12.28
N GLN A 142 -6.49 8.96 12.22
CA GLN A 142 -6.66 7.59 11.76
C GLN A 142 -7.52 6.81 12.77
N GLN A 143 -8.02 5.63 12.37
CA GLN A 143 -8.63 4.71 13.33
C GLN A 143 -7.66 4.40 14.48
N HIS A 144 -8.19 4.14 15.67
CA HIS A 144 -7.42 4.02 16.91
C HIS A 144 -6.75 5.31 17.40
N TYR A 145 -7.16 6.48 16.91
CA TYR A 145 -6.72 7.77 17.44
C TYR A 145 -7.89 8.72 17.65
N VAL A 146 -7.79 9.57 18.67
CA VAL A 146 -8.68 10.71 18.92
C VAL A 146 -7.90 12.01 18.84
N GLN A 147 -8.52 13.07 18.36
CA GLN A 147 -7.89 14.38 18.26
C GLN A 147 -8.06 15.21 19.54
N ASP A 148 -6.97 15.81 20.04
CA ASP A 148 -7.01 16.79 21.13
C ASP A 148 -7.32 18.22 20.64
N ALA A 149 -7.51 19.14 21.59
CA ALA A 149 -7.81 20.54 21.31
C ALA A 149 -6.69 21.26 20.51
N GLN A 150 -5.46 20.76 20.59
CA GLN A 150 -4.29 21.24 19.85
C GLN A 150 -4.11 20.53 18.50
N ARG A 151 -5.09 19.73 18.07
CA ARG A 151 -5.10 18.96 16.83
C ARG A 151 -4.08 17.82 16.77
N ASN A 152 -3.54 17.38 17.90
CA ASN A 152 -2.71 16.18 17.93
C ASN A 152 -3.59 14.93 18.03
N CYS A 153 -3.19 13.87 17.34
CA CYS A 153 -3.86 12.58 17.44
C CYS A 153 -3.25 11.76 18.59
N LYS A 154 -4.06 11.44 19.59
CA LYS A 154 -3.69 10.60 20.73
C LYS A 154 -4.18 9.17 20.48
N PRO A 155 -3.37 8.13 20.75
CA PRO A 155 -3.79 6.76 20.53
C PRO A 155 -4.92 6.38 21.49
N CYS A 156 -5.86 5.58 21.00
CA CYS A 156 -6.89 4.97 21.84
C CYS A 156 -6.26 3.94 22.79
N PRO A 157 -6.93 3.64 23.93
CA PRO A 157 -6.54 2.56 24.82
C PRO A 157 -6.44 1.22 24.10
N GLN A 158 -5.70 0.29 24.70
CA GLN A 158 -5.58 -1.08 24.20
C GLN A 158 -6.97 -1.70 23.96
N GLY A 159 -7.12 -2.41 22.84
CA GLY A 159 -8.38 -3.06 22.48
C GLY A 159 -9.48 -2.13 22.00
N CYS A 160 -9.24 -0.81 21.89
CA CYS A 160 -10.22 0.19 21.43
C CYS A 160 -9.95 0.64 19.99
N ILE A 161 -10.97 0.61 19.13
CA ILE A 161 -10.97 1.11 17.74
C ILE A 161 -11.40 2.58 17.62
N SER A 162 -12.24 3.06 18.55
CA SER A 162 -12.80 4.40 18.54
C SER A 162 -12.87 4.94 19.96
N CYS A 163 -12.24 6.08 20.21
CA CYS A 163 -12.13 6.70 21.52
C CYS A 163 -12.47 8.19 21.47
N TYR A 164 -12.73 8.77 22.64
CA TYR A 164 -12.98 10.18 22.84
C TYR A 164 -12.09 10.73 23.96
N LEU A 165 -11.98 12.06 24.06
CA LEU A 165 -11.31 12.72 25.17
C LEU A 165 -12.34 13.12 26.22
N ASP A 166 -12.09 12.71 27.45
CA ASP A 166 -12.75 13.22 28.64
C ASP A 166 -11.74 14.07 29.41
N GLU A 167 -11.88 15.39 29.28
CA GLU A 167 -10.88 16.39 29.62
C GLU A 167 -9.52 16.15 28.94
N THR A 168 -8.65 15.38 29.59
CA THR A 168 -7.32 15.00 29.10
C THR A 168 -7.10 13.49 28.99
N THR A 169 -8.08 12.70 29.45
CA THR A 169 -7.99 11.24 29.47
C THR A 169 -8.66 10.67 28.23
N VAL A 170 -7.96 9.77 27.53
CA VAL A 170 -8.52 9.08 26.38
C VAL A 170 -9.36 7.89 26.85
N LYS A 171 -10.67 7.94 26.58
CA LYS A 171 -11.64 6.91 26.95
C LYS A 171 -12.19 6.21 25.72
N CYS A 172 -12.48 4.91 25.82
CA CYS A 172 -13.05 4.19 24.70
C CYS A 172 -14.53 4.55 24.51
N ALA A 173 -14.94 4.76 23.25
CA ALA A 173 -16.32 5.07 22.93
C ALA A 173 -17.23 3.85 23.16
N ILE A 174 -18.53 4.10 23.32
CA ILE A 174 -19.55 3.04 23.34
C ILE A 174 -19.48 2.27 22.01
N ASN A 175 -19.41 0.93 22.09
CA ASN A 175 -19.13 0.04 20.96
C ASN A 175 -17.77 0.24 20.27
N GLY A 176 -16.85 0.95 20.92
CA GLY A 176 -15.50 1.21 20.44
C GLY A 176 -14.51 0.10 20.74
N CYS A 177 -14.90 -0.97 21.44
CA CYS A 177 -14.01 -2.11 21.69
C CYS A 177 -13.93 -3.04 20.47
N THR A 178 -12.73 -3.56 20.22
CA THR A 178 -12.52 -4.65 19.25
C THR A 178 -13.30 -5.89 19.67
N ALA A 179 -13.60 -6.79 18.71
CA ALA A 179 -14.53 -7.91 18.89
C ALA A 179 -14.24 -8.87 20.08
N LYS A 180 -13.01 -8.85 20.63
CA LYS A 180 -12.60 -9.70 21.77
C LYS A 180 -12.81 -9.05 23.14
N PHE A 181 -13.12 -7.76 23.19
CA PHE A 181 -13.21 -6.99 24.42
C PHE A 181 -14.65 -6.49 24.64
N GLY A 182 -15.00 -6.31 25.91
CA GLY A 182 -16.19 -5.57 26.34
C GLY A 182 -15.78 -4.20 26.86
N LEU A 183 -16.67 -3.22 26.76
CA LEU A 183 -16.48 -1.92 27.41
C LEU A 183 -16.72 -2.08 28.90
N ASP A 184 -15.73 -1.73 29.72
CA ASP A 184 -15.92 -1.53 31.15
C ASP A 184 -16.56 -0.16 31.37
N SER A 185 -17.76 -0.12 31.92
CA SER A 185 -18.51 1.12 32.12
C SER A 185 -17.98 1.98 33.28
N THR A 186 -17.10 1.45 34.12
CA THR A 186 -16.53 2.17 35.27
C THR A 186 -15.43 3.15 34.86
N ASP A 187 -14.58 2.75 33.93
CA ASP A 187 -13.43 3.54 33.47
C ASP A 187 -13.42 3.79 31.95
N ALA A 188 -14.42 3.27 31.22
CA ALA A 188 -14.52 3.32 29.76
C ALA A 188 -13.31 2.69 29.06
N SER A 189 -12.71 1.66 29.65
CA SER A 189 -11.65 0.85 29.06
C SER A 189 -12.21 -0.40 28.35
N CYS A 190 -11.39 -1.06 27.54
CA CYS A 190 -11.74 -2.34 26.93
C CYS A 190 -11.12 -3.48 27.73
N ALA A 191 -11.95 -4.26 28.42
CA ALA A 191 -11.52 -5.43 29.18
C ALA A 191 -11.88 -6.72 28.44
N GLY A 192 -11.09 -7.78 28.65
CA GLY A 192 -11.39 -9.09 28.05
C GLY A 192 -12.76 -9.58 28.51
N ARG A 193 -13.57 -10.14 27.60
CA ARG A 193 -14.80 -10.81 28.01
C ARG A 193 -14.43 -12.07 28.78
N LEU A 194 -14.73 -12.13 30.08
CA LEU A 194 -14.77 -13.40 30.81
C LEU A 194 -15.80 -14.29 30.10
N ILE A 195 -15.33 -15.28 29.35
CA ILE A 195 -16.18 -16.38 28.90
C ILE A 195 -16.48 -17.16 30.18
N VAL A 196 -17.61 -16.84 30.81
CA VAL A 196 -18.15 -17.71 31.86
C VAL A 196 -18.61 -18.98 31.13
N HIS A 197 -17.71 -19.97 31.05
CA HIS A 197 -18.10 -21.33 30.72
C HIS A 197 -18.99 -21.79 31.86
N ASN A 198 -20.31 -21.66 31.69
CA ASN A 198 -21.28 -22.27 32.57
C ASN A 198 -21.16 -23.79 32.36
N THR A 199 -20.49 -24.46 33.29
CA THR A 199 -20.35 -25.91 33.39
C THR A 199 -21.66 -26.55 33.82
#